data_AF-A0A2K3M6G6-F1
#
_entry.id   AF-A0A2K3M6G6-F1
#
_cell.length_a   1.000
_cell.length_b   1.000
_cell.length_c   1.000
_cell.angle_alpha   90.00
_cell.angle_beta   90.00
_cell.angle_gamma   90.00
#
_symmetry.space_group_name_H-M   'P 1'
#
loop_
_entity.id
_entity.type
_entity.pdbx_description
1 polymer ?
#
loop_
_entity_poly.entity_id
_entity_poly.type
_entity_poly.pdbx_seq_one_letter_code
_entity_poly.pdbx_strand_id
1 'polypeptide(L)'
;MIQEAENFEAEDTKLEQKAKAMNDLNDYLCHVRKVIADNDIGSLICPVDKLKIYTAVVKSQNLLDGNKHEETHVFVDFLKEFQNMVDSALYKISKGI
;
A
#
# COMPACT_ATOMS: atom_id res chain seq x y z
N MET A 1 -5.32 -39.17 4.27
CA MET A 1 -4.29 -38.51 5.12
C MET A 1 -3.23 -37.76 4.33
N ILE A 2 -2.89 -38.12 3.08
CA ILE A 2 -1.91 -37.34 2.28
C ILE A 2 -2.54 -36.04 1.73
N GLN A 3 -3.77 -36.10 1.21
CA GLN A 3 -4.46 -34.92 0.64
C GLN A 3 -4.76 -33.81 1.66
N GLU A 4 -4.99 -34.15 2.93
CA GLU A 4 -5.25 -33.15 3.98
C GLU A 4 -3.98 -32.36 4.34
N ALA A 5 -2.80 -33.00 4.27
CA ALA A 5 -1.52 -32.34 4.52
C ALA A 5 -1.14 -31.37 3.38
N GLU A 6 -1.36 -31.77 2.12
CA GLU A 6 -1.10 -30.92 0.95
C GLU A 6 -2.00 -29.67 0.92
N ASN A 7 -3.26 -29.80 1.35
CA ASN A 7 -4.19 -28.67 1.41
C ASN A 7 -3.79 -27.67 2.50
N PHE A 8 -3.31 -28.17 3.65
CA PHE A 8 -2.84 -27.34 4.76
C PHE A 8 -1.62 -26.50 4.38
N GLU A 9 -0.64 -27.08 3.67
CA GLU A 9 0.57 -26.37 3.21
C GLU A 9 0.22 -25.25 2.21
N ALA A 10 -0.72 -25.50 1.30
CA ALA A 10 -1.18 -24.51 0.33
C ALA A 10 -1.96 -23.36 0.98
N GLU A 11 -2.75 -23.65 2.02
CA GLU A 11 -3.48 -22.63 2.79
C GLU A 11 -2.53 -21.77 3.64
N ASP A 12 -1.57 -22.39 4.33
CA ASP A 12 -0.54 -21.67 5.10
C ASP A 12 0.29 -20.75 4.21
N THR A 13 0.70 -21.22 3.04
CA THR A 13 1.46 -20.40 2.07
C THR A 13 0.66 -19.18 1.60
N LYS A 14 -0.64 -19.33 1.36
CA LYS A 14 -1.52 -18.21 0.97
C LYS A 14 -1.67 -17.19 2.09
N LEU A 15 -1.82 -17.65 3.32
CA LEU A 15 -1.92 -16.78 4.50
C LEU A 15 -0.61 -16.03 4.75
N GLU A 16 0.54 -16.69 4.60
CA GLU A 16 1.87 -16.05 4.73
C GLU A 16 2.07 -14.97 3.66
N GLN A 17 1.76 -15.27 2.40
CA GLN A 17 1.85 -14.30 1.31
C GLN A 17 0.92 -13.10 1.52
N LYS A 18 -0.29 -13.34 2.03
CA LYS A 18 -1.22 -12.27 2.39
C LYS A 18 -0.66 -11.40 3.51
N ALA A 19 -0.16 -12.01 4.59
CA ALA A 19 0.44 -11.28 5.69
C ALA A 19 1.62 -10.43 5.23
N LYS A 20 2.47 -10.97 4.34
CA LYS A 20 3.56 -10.22 3.71
C LYS A 20 3.05 -9.03 2.91
N ALA A 21 2.06 -9.21 2.05
CA ALA A 21 1.49 -8.12 1.26
C ALA A 21 0.86 -7.02 2.13
N MET A 22 0.18 -7.40 3.22
CA MET A 22 -0.36 -6.47 4.20
C MET A 22 0.74 -5.68 4.92
N ASN A 23 1.82 -6.35 5.32
CA ASN A 23 2.97 -5.71 5.95
C ASN A 23 3.65 -4.73 5.00
N ASP A 24 3.90 -5.14 3.75
CA ASP A 24 4.50 -4.28 2.72
C ASP A 24 3.64 -3.02 2.49
N LEU A 25 2.31 -3.15 2.45
CA LEU A 25 1.39 -2.02 2.34
C LEU A 25 1.43 -1.11 3.58
N ASN A 26 1.44 -1.69 4.78
CA ASN A 26 1.49 -0.94 6.03
C ASN A 26 2.82 -0.16 6.18
N ASP A 27 3.94 -0.79 5.84
CA ASP A 27 5.26 -0.17 5.87
C ASP A 27 5.34 1.00 4.89
N TYR A 28 4.84 0.80 3.67
CA TYR A 28 4.78 1.87 2.67
C TYR A 28 3.88 3.03 3.12
N LEU A 29 2.73 2.73 3.73
CA LEU A 29 1.82 3.74 4.28
C LEU A 29 2.50 4.57 5.38
N CYS A 30 3.27 3.94 6.27
CA CYS A 30 4.06 4.62 7.28
C CYS A 30 5.10 5.56 6.64
N HIS A 31 5.80 5.09 5.60
CA HIS A 31 6.75 5.89 4.85
C HIS A 31 6.09 7.11 4.20
N VAL A 32 5.00 6.91 3.45
CA VAL A 32 4.30 7.97 2.73
C VAL A 32 3.78 9.04 3.68
N ARG A 33 3.25 8.67 4.85
CA ARG A 33 2.83 9.63 5.87
C ARG A 33 3.96 10.53 6.33
N LYS A 34 5.16 9.98 6.52
CA LYS A 34 6.35 10.76 6.89
C LYS A 34 6.72 11.73 5.79
N VAL A 35 6.72 11.29 4.52
CA VAL A 35 7.04 12.13 3.36
C VAL A 35 6.08 13.31 3.20
N ILE A 36 4.77 13.10 3.38
CA ILE A 36 3.77 14.19 3.24
C ILE A 36 3.78 15.14 4.45
N ALA A 37 4.10 14.63 5.64
CA ALA A 37 4.17 15.42 6.87
C ALA A 37 5.47 16.23 6.97
N ASP A 38 6.51 15.82 6.24
CA ASP A 38 7.74 16.59 6.08
C ASP A 38 7.44 17.93 5.40
N ASN A 39 7.87 19.04 6.00
CA ASN A 39 7.56 20.38 5.48
C ASN A 39 8.34 20.71 4.20
N ASP A 40 9.57 20.19 4.06
CA ASP A 40 10.42 20.50 2.91
C ASP A 40 9.92 19.78 1.66
N ILE A 41 9.44 18.53 1.79
CA ILE A 41 8.88 17.77 0.67
C ILE A 41 7.37 18.01 0.52
N GLY A 42 6.63 17.97 1.63
CA GLY A 42 5.18 18.03 1.64
C GLY A 42 4.59 19.39 1.24
N SER A 43 5.39 20.47 1.26
CA SER A 43 5.02 21.79 0.72
C SER A 43 5.22 21.89 -0.80
N LEU A 44 6.11 21.06 -1.37
CA LEU A 44 6.37 21.01 -2.81
C LEU A 44 5.35 20.15 -3.56
N ILE A 45 4.65 19.26 -2.87
CA ILE A 45 3.56 18.45 -3.45
C ILE A 45 2.35 19.36 -3.71
N CYS A 46 1.91 19.41 -4.96
CA CYS A 46 0.71 20.14 -5.36
C CYS A 46 -0.54 19.68 -4.58
N PRO A 47 -1.47 20.60 -4.22
CA PRO A 47 -2.64 20.26 -3.39
C PRO A 47 -3.50 19.12 -3.93
N VAL A 48 -3.65 19.03 -5.25
CA VAL A 48 -4.43 17.97 -5.92
C VAL A 48 -3.80 16.60 -5.69
N ASP A 49 -2.49 16.48 -5.85
CA ASP A 49 -1.79 15.20 -5.64
C ASP A 49 -1.74 14.86 -4.15
N LYS A 50 -1.54 15.85 -3.28
CA LYS A 50 -1.60 15.67 -1.82
C LYS A 50 -2.96 15.09 -1.39
N LEU A 51 -4.06 15.59 -1.93
CA LEU A 51 -5.41 15.07 -1.66
C LEU A 51 -5.59 13.62 -2.16
N LYS A 52 -5.07 13.29 -3.35
CA LYS A 52 -5.12 11.92 -3.88
C LYS A 52 -4.35 10.95 -2.99
N ILE A 53 -3.16 11.34 -2.55
CA ILE A 53 -2.33 10.53 -1.65
C ILE A 53 -3.03 10.34 -0.29
N TYR A 54 -3.62 11.40 0.29
CA TYR A 54 -4.42 11.25 1.53
C TYR A 54 -5.62 10.31 1.35
N THR A 55 -6.31 10.40 0.21
CA THR A 55 -7.43 9.50 -0.10
C THR A 55 -6.95 8.05 -0.20
N ALA A 56 -5.80 7.82 -0.85
CA ALA A 56 -5.19 6.50 -0.93
C ALA A 56 -4.78 5.98 0.46
N VAL A 57 -4.17 6.82 1.32
CA VAL A 57 -3.84 6.46 2.71
C VAL A 57 -5.08 5.98 3.48
N VAL A 58 -6.20 6.71 3.40
CA VAL A 58 -7.44 6.32 4.08
C VAL A 58 -7.97 5.00 3.54
N LYS A 59 -7.96 4.80 2.21
CA LYS A 59 -8.36 3.54 1.59
C LYS A 59 -7.47 2.37 2.03
N SER A 60 -6.16 2.55 2.08
CA SER A 60 -5.22 1.54 2.57
C SER A 60 -5.50 1.16 4.02
N GLN A 61 -5.78 2.14 4.89
CA GLN A 61 -6.12 1.84 6.28
C GLN A 61 -7.39 1.00 6.39
N ASN A 62 -8.43 1.36 5.64
CA ASN A 62 -9.67 0.60 5.62
C ASN A 62 -9.45 -0.82 5.08
N LEU A 63 -8.58 -0.97 4.07
CA LEU A 63 -8.20 -2.26 3.50
C LEU A 63 -7.46 -3.14 4.52
N LEU A 64 -6.58 -2.55 5.34
CA LEU A 64 -5.83 -3.25 6.37
C LEU A 64 -6.68 -3.59 7.62
N ASP A 65 -7.60 -2.71 8.01
CA ASP A 65 -8.44 -2.87 9.22
C ASP A 65 -9.62 -3.84 8.98
N GLY A 66 -10.27 -3.75 7.82
CA GLY A 66 -11.53 -4.46 7.56
C GLY A 66 -11.40 -5.89 7.03
N ASN A 67 -10.25 -6.32 6.49
CA ASN A 67 -10.30 -7.27 5.38
C ASN A 67 -9.56 -8.60 5.57
N LYS A 68 -10.06 -9.41 6.51
CA LYS A 68 -9.70 -10.84 6.61
C LYS A 68 -10.11 -11.64 5.37
N HIS A 69 -11.06 -11.17 4.57
CA HIS A 69 -11.64 -11.90 3.43
C HIS A 69 -11.05 -11.56 2.06
N GLU A 70 -10.33 -10.45 1.91
CA GLU A 70 -9.76 -10.13 0.59
C GLU A 70 -8.54 -10.95 0.22
N GLU A 71 -8.37 -11.17 -1.08
CA GLU A 71 -7.29 -11.98 -1.63
C GLU A 71 -5.97 -11.22 -1.64
N THR A 72 -4.85 -11.95 -1.55
CA THR A 72 -3.49 -11.38 -1.54
C THR A 72 -3.24 -10.40 -2.69
N HIS A 73 -3.77 -10.70 -3.89
CA HIS A 73 -3.56 -9.87 -5.07
C HIS A 73 -4.12 -8.45 -4.90
N VAL A 74 -5.21 -8.26 -4.14
CA VAL A 74 -5.80 -6.94 -3.93
C VAL A 74 -4.85 -6.02 -3.16
N PHE A 75 -4.17 -6.54 -2.14
CA PHE A 75 -3.16 -5.78 -1.40
C PHE A 75 -1.96 -5.43 -2.28
N VAL A 76 -1.51 -6.37 -3.12
CA VAL A 76 -0.36 -6.18 -4.03
C VAL A 76 -0.68 -5.13 -5.10
N ASP A 77 -1.85 -5.22 -5.73
CA ASP A 77 -2.25 -4.29 -6.78
C ASP A 77 -2.52 -2.89 -6.22
N PHE A 78 -3.19 -2.82 -5.07
CA PHE A 78 -3.39 -1.55 -4.38
C PHE A 78 -2.05 -0.89 -4.02
N LEU A 79 -1.09 -1.66 -3.49
CA LEU A 79 0.24 -1.15 -3.16
C LEU A 79 0.95 -0.57 -4.40
N LYS A 80 0.91 -1.27 -5.54
CA LYS A 80 1.51 -0.78 -6.80
C LYS A 80 0.84 0.51 -7.29
N GLU A 81 -0.48 0.58 -7.27
CA GLU A 81 -1.21 1.79 -7.66
C GLU A 81 -0.85 2.95 -6.75
N PHE A 82 -0.76 2.70 -5.45
CA PHE A 82 -0.40 3.71 -4.47
C PHE A 82 1.04 4.20 -4.65
N GLN A 83 2.00 3.30 -4.90
CA GLN A 83 3.38 3.64 -5.24
C GLN A 83 3.48 4.51 -6.48
N ASN A 84 2.85 4.09 -7.58
CA ASN A 84 2.84 4.84 -8.83
C ASN A 84 2.27 6.26 -8.66
N MET A 85 1.24 6.41 -7.82
CA MET A 85 0.64 7.71 -7.52
C MET A 85 1.62 8.64 -6.78
N VAL A 86 2.29 8.13 -5.75
CA VAL A 86 3.26 8.90 -4.97
C VAL A 86 4.48 9.24 -5.82
N ASP A 87 5.02 8.28 -6.58
CA ASP A 87 6.16 8.50 -7.47
C ASP A 87 5.85 9.54 -8.55
N SER A 88 4.64 9.51 -9.11
CA SER A 88 4.17 10.52 -10.05
C SER A 88 4.12 11.91 -9.42
N ALA A 89 3.67 12.02 -8.17
CA ALA A 89 3.63 13.30 -7.45
C ALA A 89 5.05 13.83 -7.17
N LEU A 90 5.96 12.96 -6.73
CA LEU A 90 7.36 13.33 -6.46
C LEU A 90 8.14 13.68 -7.73
N TYR A 91 7.85 13.00 -8.86
CA TYR A 91 8.45 13.31 -10.15
C TYR A 91 8.09 14.71 -10.67
N LYS A 92 6.87 15.20 -10.37
CA LYS A 92 6.48 16.57 -10.74
C LYS A 92 7.33 17.62 -10.02
N ILE A 93 7.66 17.37 -8.75
CA ILE A 93 8.55 18.23 -7.95
C ILE A 93 9.93 18.33 -8.59
N SER A 94 10.54 17.19 -8.96
CA SER A 94 11.89 17.18 -9.53
C SER A 94 11.97 17.83 -10.91
N LYS A 95 10.85 17.87 -11.65
CA LYS A 95 10.75 18.52 -12.96
C LYS A 95 10.36 20.01 -12.88
N GLY A 96 9.98 20.51 -11.70
CA GLY A 96 9.55 21.90 -11.49
C GLY A 96 8.27 22.27 -12.25
N ILE A 97 7.37 21.29 -12.47
CA ILE A 97 6.07 21.47 -13.16
C ILE A 97 4.94 21.54 -12.13
#